data_AF-T1CQ43-F1
#
_entry.id   AF-T1CQ43-F1
#
_cell.length_a   1.000
_cell.length_b   1.000
_cell.length_c   1.000
_cell.angle_alpha   90.00
_cell.angle_beta   90.00
_cell.angle_gamma   90.00
#
_symmetry.space_group_name_H-M   'P 1'
#
loop_
_entity.id
_entity.type
_entity.pdbx_description
1 polymer ?
#
loop_
_entity_poly.entity_id
_entity_poly.type
_entity_poly.pdbx_seq_one_letter_code
_entity_poly.pdbx_strand_id
1 'polypeptide(L)' 'MVVTLAETTPVAEATRLVDDLARAGITPYGWVVNNTLDPSGTTDPVLVARAGLQGPQVDRVRLLAERVWTLGWQ' A
#
# COMPACT_ATOMS: atom_id res chain seq x y z
N MET A 1 -3.65 -10.01 8.62
CA MET A 1 -3.57 -9.24 7.35
C MET A 1 -3.25 -7.80 7.72
N VAL A 2 -2.48 -7.10 6.89
CA VAL A 2 -2.11 -5.68 7.09
C VAL A 2 -2.83 -4.82 6.06
N VAL A 3 -3.30 -3.64 6.46
CA VAL A 3 -3.96 -2.68 5.57
C VAL A 3 -3.22 -1.35 5.66
N THR A 4 -2.95 -0.72 4.52
CA THR A 4 -2.30 0.60 4.46
C THR A 4 -2.81 1.42 3.28
N LEU A 5 -2.54 2.73 3.28
CA LEU A 5 -2.75 3.60 2.13
C LEU A 5 -1.49 3.62 1.26
N ALA A 6 -1.64 3.90 -0.04
CA ALA A 6 -0.52 4.09 -0.97
C ALA A 6 0.20 5.43 -0.75
N GLU A 7 0.64 5.70 0.47
CA GLU A 7 1.27 6.94 0.91
C GLU A 7 2.50 6.64 1.77
N THR A 8 3.51 7.52 1.75
CA THR A 8 4.82 7.28 2.39
C THR A 8 4.71 6.95 3.87
N THR A 9 3.98 7.77 4.64
CA THR A 9 3.88 7.60 6.10
C THR A 9 3.11 6.32 6.47
N PRO A 10 1.90 6.06 5.91
CA PRO A 10 1.19 4.81 6.18
C PRO A 10 1.95 3.55 5.79
N VAL A 11 2.70 3.55 4.67
CA VAL A 11 3.53 2.40 4.29
C VAL A 11 4.69 2.21 5.28
N ALA A 12 5.34 3.29 5.72
CA ALA A 12 6.41 3.22 6.71
C ALA A 12 5.89 2.70 8.06
N GLU A 13 4.74 3.16 8.51
CA GLU A 13 4.09 2.70 9.75
C GLU A 13 3.68 1.22 9.66
N ALA A 14 3.05 0.82 8.55
CA ALA A 14 2.68 -0.58 8.32
C ALA A 14 3.92 -1.50 8.26
N THR A 15 5.04 -1.03 7.70
CA THR A 15 6.30 -1.78 7.70
C THR A 15 6.80 -2.01 9.12
N ARG A 16 6.85 -0.96 9.95
CA ARG A 16 7.24 -1.08 11.37
C ARG A 16 6.32 -2.04 12.12
N LEU A 17 5.01 -1.97 11.87
CA LEU A 17 4.06 -2.92 12.45
C LEU A 17 4.38 -4.37 12.06
N VAL A 18 4.75 -4.64 10.80
CA VAL A 18 5.15 -5.99 10.39
C VAL A 18 6.44 -6.44 11.07
N ASP A 19 7.42 -5.55 11.22
CA ASP A 19 8.64 -5.86 11.98
C ASP A 19 8.31 -6.20 13.45
N ASP A 20 7.38 -5.48 14.06
CA ASP A 20 6.92 -5.72 15.43
C ASP A 20 6.18 -7.07 15.56
N LEU A 21 5.31 -7.39 14.61
CA LEU A 21 4.62 -8.68 14.55
C LEU A 21 5.60 -9.84 14.34
N ALA A 22 6.60 -9.68 13.48
CA ALA A 22 7.62 -10.68 13.25
C ALA A 22 8.43 -10.97 14.53
N ARG A 23 8.78 -9.93 15.31
CA ARG A 23 9.42 -10.11 16.63
C ARG A 23 8.53 -10.84 17.64
N ALA A 24 7.21 -10.74 17.49
CA ALA A 24 6.24 -11.49 18.28
C ALA A 24 5.93 -12.90 17.73
N GLY A 25 6.62 -13.34 16.65
CA GLY A 25 6.36 -14.63 16.00
C GLY A 25 5.08 -14.68 15.18
N ILE A 26 4.50 -13.53 14.84
CA ILE A 26 3.26 -13.41 14.07
C ILE A 26 3.59 -13.04 12.63
N THR A 27 3.16 -13.90 11.69
CA THR A 27 3.31 -13.63 10.25
C THR A 27 1.97 -13.23 9.64
N PRO A 28 1.82 -12.01 9.11
CA PRO A 28 0.61 -11.64 8.39
C PRO A 28 0.44 -12.47 7.12
N TYR A 29 -0.79 -12.89 6.83
CA TYR A 29 -1.09 -13.61 5.58
C TYR A 29 -0.78 -12.82 4.31
N GLY A 30 -0.94 -11.48 4.35
CA GLY A 30 -0.75 -10.61 3.20
C GLY A 30 -1.16 -9.17 3.51
N TRP A 31 -1.15 -8.34 2.47
CA TRP A 31 -1.33 -6.89 2.56
C TRP A 31 -2.43 -6.40 1.63
N VAL A 32 -3.18 -5.40 2.09
CA VAL A 32 -4.14 -4.64 1.28
C VAL A 32 -3.68 -3.20 1.20
N VAL A 33 -3.46 -2.71 -0.02
CA VAL A 33 -3.20 -1.29 -0.29
C VAL A 33 -4.51 -0.64 -0.70
N ASN A 34 -5.04 0.22 0.15
CA ASN A 34 -6.34 0.85 -0.04
C ASN A 34 -6.21 2.22 -0.70
N ASN A 35 -7.33 2.75 -1.21
CA ASN A 35 -7.43 4.07 -1.82
C ASN A 35 -6.39 4.29 -2.94
N THR A 36 -6.23 3.28 -3.78
CA THR A 36 -5.38 3.37 -4.98
C THR A 36 -6.12 4.03 -6.13
N LEU A 37 -5.44 4.91 -6.86
CA LEU A 37 -5.95 5.61 -8.04
C LEU A 37 -5.56 4.92 -9.36
N ASP A 38 -4.74 3.86 -9.30
CA ASP A 38 -4.28 3.08 -10.45
C ASP A 38 -5.44 2.59 -11.35
N PRO A 39 -6.59 2.10 -10.84
CA PRO A 39 -7.71 1.69 -11.68
C PRO A 39 -8.67 2.84 -12.08
N SER A 40 -8.39 4.10 -11.74
CA SER A 40 -9.38 5.18 -11.89
C SER A 40 -9.56 5.69 -13.33
N GLY A 41 -8.59 5.50 -14.22
CA GLY A 41 -8.62 6.03 -15.59
C GLY A 41 -8.74 7.56 -15.67
N THR A 42 -8.46 8.27 -14.57
CA THR A 42 -8.67 9.71 -14.46
C THR A 42 -7.71 10.49 -15.34
N THR A 43 -8.22 11.55 -15.97
CA THR A 43 -7.44 12.50 -16.78
C THR A 43 -7.28 13.86 -16.09
N ASP A 44 -7.83 14.02 -14.89
CA ASP A 44 -7.65 15.26 -14.12
C ASP A 44 -6.17 15.42 -13.72
N PRO A 45 -5.51 16.54 -14.08
CA PRO A 45 -4.08 16.70 -13.84
C PRO A 45 -3.65 16.55 -12.37
N VAL A 46 -4.51 16.94 -11.42
CA VAL A 46 -4.22 16.83 -9.99
C VAL A 46 -4.30 15.37 -9.55
N LEU A 47 -5.31 14.65 -10.02
CA LEU A 47 -5.47 13.22 -9.68
C LEU A 47 -4.41 12.35 -10.37
N VAL A 48 -4.00 12.67 -11.59
CA VAL A 48 -2.87 12.02 -12.26
C VAL A 48 -1.57 12.23 -11.48
N ALA A 49 -1.28 13.48 -11.08
CA ALA A 49 -0.11 13.76 -10.24
C ALA A 49 -0.15 12.99 -8.92
N ARG A 50 -1.33 12.91 -8.28
CA ARG A 50 -1.53 12.14 -7.05
C ARG A 50 -1.31 10.64 -7.27
N ALA A 51 -1.85 10.07 -8.35
CA ALA A 51 -1.64 8.66 -8.69
C ALA A 51 -0.15 8.33 -8.90
N GLY A 52 0.61 9.26 -9.51
CA GLY A 52 2.06 9.13 -9.66
C GLY A 52 2.83 9.01 -8.33
N LEU A 53 2.31 9.57 -7.24
CA LEU A 53 2.90 9.43 -5.90
C LEU A 53 2.59 8.07 -5.26
N GLN A 54 1.54 7.37 -5.70
CA GLN A 54 1.10 6.10 -5.13
C GLN A 54 1.88 4.90 -5.67
N GLY A 55 2.25 4.91 -6.95
CA GLY A 55 2.95 3.81 -7.62
C GLY A 55 4.18 3.30 -6.85
N PRO A 56 5.14 4.18 -6.48
CA PRO A 56 6.32 3.78 -5.72
C PRO A 56 5.99 3.12 -4.36
N GLN A 57 4.89 3.52 -3.72
CA GLN A 57 4.48 2.96 -2.43
C GLN A 57 3.82 1.58 -2.61
N VAL A 58 3.04 1.39 -3.66
CA VAL A 58 2.48 0.08 -4.03
C VAL A 58 3.61 -0.90 -4.34
N ASP A 59 4.61 -0.49 -5.12
CA ASP A 59 5.76 -1.32 -5.44
C ASP A 59 6.58 -1.68 -4.21
N ARG A 60 6.76 -0.73 -3.28
CA ARG A 60 7.39 -1.01 -1.99
C ARG A 60 6.64 -2.09 -1.22
N VAL A 61 5.30 -2.05 -1.17
CA VAL A 61 4.50 -3.09 -0.50
C VAL A 61 4.64 -4.45 -1.19
N ARG A 62 4.69 -4.49 -2.53
CA ARG A 62 4.92 -5.72 -3.31
C ARG A 62 6.28 -6.38 -3.03
N LEU A 63 7.29 -5.59 -2.66
CA LEU A 63 8.60 -6.12 -2.25
C LEU A 63 8.61 -6.68 -0.81
N LEU A 64 7.67 -6.23 0.04
CA LEU A 64 7.61 -6.60 1.45
C LEU A 64 6.73 -7.83 1.73
N ALA A 65 5.90 -8.25 0.77
CA ALA A 65 4.94 -9.32 0.99
C ALA A 65 4.68 -10.16 -0.27
N GLU A 66 4.52 -11.47 -0.09
CA GLU A 66 4.16 -12.40 -1.17
C GLU A 66 2.76 -12.17 -1.74
N ARG A 67 1.83 -11.67 -0.90
CA ARG A 67 0.41 -11.51 -1.23
C ARG A 67 -0.01 -10.07 -1.01
N VAL A 68 -0.32 -9.39 -2.11
CA VAL A 68 -0.73 -7.98 -2.12
C VAL A 68 -1.99 -7.81 -2.96
N TRP A 69 -2.99 -7.16 -2.39
CA TRP A 69 -4.20 -6.73 -3.09
C TRP A 69 -4.27 -5.20 -3.09
N THR A 70 -4.71 -4.63 -4.20
CA THR A 70 -4.97 -3.18 -4.34
C THR A 70 -6.46 -2.95 -4.43
N LEU A 71 -6.99 -2.05 -3.60
CA LEU A 71 -8.38 -1.61 -3.66
C LEU A 71 -8.44 -0.20 -4.22
N GLY A 72 -9.30 -0.02 -5.23
CA GLY A 72 -9.52 1.28 -5.87
C GLY A 72 -10.28 2.25 -4.95
N TRP A 73 -10.18 3.54 -5.24
CA TRP A 73 -11.05 4.56 -4.66
C TRP A 73 -12.54 4.27 -4.97
N GLN A 74 -13.40 4.44 -3.97
CA GLN A 74 -14.87 4.39 -4.08
C GLN A 74 -15.47 5.76 -3.74
#